data_AF-A0A954Q772-F1
#
_entry.id   AF-A0A954Q772-F1
#
_cell.length_a   1.000
_cell.length_b   1.000
_cell.length_c   1.000
_cell.angle_alpha   90.00
_cell.angle_beta   90.00
_cell.angle_gamma   90.00
#
_symmetry.space_group_name_H-M   'P 1'
#
loop_
_entity.id
_entity.type
_entity.pdbx_description
1 polymer ?
#
loop_
_entity_poly.entity_id
_entity_poly.type
_entity_poly.pdbx_seq_one_letter_code
_entity_poly.pdbx_strand_id
1 'polypeptide(L)'
;MYLARFALTLGVVSISVGLAAQEALSQSGTLRVRALKRFDKDGDGKLSLDERAAAREALLLGTGKAEQMTWTVGDLKREALVYLPKKQSDKAAPVVFGFHGHGGSSQNAVRSFGIEKLWPEAIVVYMQGVPTPGRLTDPEGKRNGWQSDAGDQGDRDLKFFDAVLATLHEKYNIDDRRIYSTGHSNGGGFTYLLWAMRPDVFAAVAPSAASSRRIRELTPKPAMHIAGRNDKLVLFSWQEQAIAAVKRINGCSESGSEWAKDCTQFTSTKNAPFIAFIHDGTHKYPSEAPPLIVRFFKEHSRSPQPRVESRE
;
A
#
# COMPACT_ATOMS: atom_id res chain seq x y z
N MET A 1 50.04 -18.24 55.26
CA MET A 1 50.60 -17.13 54.44
C MET A 1 49.94 -17.22 53.07
N TYR A 2 49.48 -16.06 52.54
CA TYR A 2 48.69 -15.82 51.31
C TYR A 2 47.17 -16.06 51.43
N LEU A 3 46.38 -15.10 51.91
CA LEU A 3 45.86 -13.83 51.34
C LEU A 3 44.67 -14.00 50.39
N ALA A 4 43.51 -13.64 50.94
CA ALA A 4 42.22 -13.50 50.31
C ALA A 4 42.13 -12.25 49.41
N ARG A 5 41.30 -12.32 48.36
CA ARG A 5 40.41 -11.25 47.86
C ARG A 5 39.66 -11.73 46.62
N PHE A 6 38.32 -11.78 46.69
CA PHE A 6 37.47 -11.46 45.54
C PHE A 6 36.20 -10.78 46.07
N ALA A 7 36.03 -9.52 45.66
CA ALA A 7 34.91 -8.66 46.03
C ALA A 7 33.69 -8.97 45.15
N LEU A 8 32.53 -9.09 45.80
CA LEU A 8 31.23 -9.23 45.16
C LEU A 8 30.77 -7.84 44.66
N THR A 9 30.69 -7.65 43.34
CA THR A 9 30.03 -6.47 42.75
C THR A 9 28.63 -6.87 42.30
N LEU A 10 27.63 -6.52 43.11
CA LEU A 10 26.22 -6.66 42.79
C LEU A 10 25.59 -5.27 42.88
N GLY A 11 25.03 -4.79 41.76
CA GLY A 11 24.05 -3.70 41.81
C GLY A 11 24.25 -2.56 40.81
N VAL A 12 24.06 -2.81 39.51
CA VAL A 12 23.59 -1.78 38.55
C VAL A 12 22.84 -2.45 37.38
N VAL A 13 21.68 -3.08 37.61
CA VAL A 13 20.79 -3.50 36.50
C VAL A 13 19.32 -3.11 36.74
N SER A 14 18.90 -2.79 37.97
CA SER A 14 17.48 -2.55 38.26
C SER A 14 16.97 -1.10 38.13
N ILE A 15 17.83 -0.12 37.84
CA ILE A 15 17.41 1.30 37.75
C ILE A 15 16.94 1.67 36.34
N SER A 16 17.59 1.14 35.30
CA SER A 16 17.33 1.53 33.90
C SER A 16 15.98 1.04 33.35
N VAL A 17 15.50 -0.11 33.83
CA VAL A 17 14.18 -0.66 33.46
C VAL A 17 13.05 0.12 34.15
N GLY A 18 13.29 0.60 35.37
CA GLY A 18 12.32 1.39 36.14
C GLY A 18 12.06 2.76 35.50
N LEU A 19 13.12 3.45 35.03
CA LEU A 19 13.00 4.77 34.43
C LEU A 19 12.22 4.75 33.10
N ALA A 20 12.49 3.78 32.22
CA ALA A 20 11.77 3.63 30.96
C ALA A 20 10.28 3.27 31.17
N ALA A 21 9.97 2.46 32.19
CA ALA A 21 8.60 2.16 32.57
C ALA A 21 7.89 3.39 33.17
N GLN A 22 8.57 4.17 34.00
CA GLN A 22 8.05 5.42 34.57
C GLN A 22 7.82 6.50 33.52
N GLU A 23 8.72 6.63 32.54
CA GLU A 23 8.55 7.53 31.40
C GLU A 23 7.39 7.09 30.50
N ALA A 24 7.23 5.78 30.25
CA ALA A 24 6.10 5.25 29.49
C ALA A 24 4.75 5.44 30.22
N LEU A 25 4.72 5.25 31.55
CA LEU A 25 3.54 5.50 32.41
C LEU A 25 3.19 7.00 32.49
N SER A 26 4.21 7.87 32.58
CA SER A 26 4.08 9.33 32.56
C SER A 26 3.57 9.85 31.20
N GLN A 27 4.12 9.34 30.09
CA GLN A 27 3.64 9.65 28.74
C GLN A 27 2.23 9.11 28.50
N SER A 28 1.91 7.91 29.02
CA SER A 28 0.56 7.34 28.96
C SER A 28 -0.46 8.17 29.76
N GLY A 29 -0.09 8.65 30.95
CA GLY A 29 -0.91 9.53 31.78
C GLY A 29 -1.18 10.89 31.13
N THR A 30 -0.15 11.51 30.54
CA THR A 30 -0.28 12.80 29.84
C THR A 30 -1.08 12.70 28.54
N LEU A 31 -0.94 11.60 27.80
CA LEU A 31 -1.76 11.31 26.61
C LEU A 31 -3.23 11.08 26.97
N ARG A 32 -3.51 10.34 28.06
CA ARG A 32 -4.89 10.09 28.52
C ARG A 32 -5.60 11.38 28.93
N VAL A 33 -4.92 12.27 29.67
CA VAL A 33 -5.49 13.55 30.09
C VAL A 33 -5.73 14.48 28.90
N ARG A 34 -4.81 14.54 27.93
CA ARG A 34 -5.00 15.32 26.69
C ARG A 34 -6.12 14.75 25.81
N ALA A 35 -6.25 13.43 25.75
CA ALA A 35 -7.29 12.77 24.98
C ALA A 35 -8.68 13.05 25.58
N LEU A 36 -8.85 12.91 26.89
CA LEU A 36 -10.09 13.27 27.58
C LEU A 36 -10.45 14.74 27.31
N LYS A 37 -9.53 15.69 27.53
CA LYS A 37 -9.82 17.12 27.32
C LYS A 37 -10.26 17.48 25.89
N ARG A 38 -9.86 16.69 24.88
CA ARG A 38 -10.10 16.99 23.47
C ARG A 38 -11.23 16.16 22.85
N PHE A 39 -11.47 14.96 23.34
CA PHE A 39 -12.35 13.98 22.70
C PHE A 39 -13.49 13.50 23.59
N ASP A 40 -13.46 13.74 24.91
CA ASP A 40 -14.59 13.51 25.83
C ASP A 40 -15.67 14.59 25.57
N LYS A 41 -16.55 14.31 24.60
CA LYS A 41 -17.62 15.21 24.16
C LYS A 41 -18.81 15.15 25.11
N ASP A 42 -19.05 13.99 25.74
CA ASP A 42 -20.16 13.81 26.68
C ASP A 42 -19.82 14.24 28.12
N GLY A 43 -18.53 14.43 28.42
CA GLY A 43 -18.03 14.96 29.69
C GLY A 43 -18.09 13.95 30.83
N ASP A 44 -18.17 12.65 30.53
CA ASP A 44 -18.32 11.59 31.53
C ASP A 44 -16.99 11.21 32.23
N GLY A 45 -15.87 11.83 31.81
CA GLY A 45 -14.54 11.57 32.33
C GLY A 45 -13.92 10.27 31.81
N LYS A 46 -14.54 9.65 30.81
CA LYS A 46 -14.06 8.50 30.04
C LYS A 46 -14.15 8.86 28.56
N LEU A 47 -13.64 7.96 27.73
CA LEU A 47 -13.87 8.04 26.29
C LEU A 47 -14.76 6.85 25.95
N SER A 48 -15.90 7.14 25.34
CA SER A 48 -16.76 6.17 24.65
C SER A 48 -16.00 5.49 23.50
N LEU A 49 -16.59 4.48 22.87
CA LEU A 49 -15.94 3.76 21.76
C LEU A 49 -15.59 4.71 20.59
N ASP A 50 -16.50 5.63 20.26
CA ASP A 50 -16.33 6.57 19.15
C ASP A 50 -15.27 7.63 19.48
N GLU A 51 -15.24 8.11 20.73
CA GLU A 51 -14.26 9.10 21.17
C GLU A 51 -12.86 8.48 21.31
N ARG A 52 -12.76 7.21 21.69
CA ARG A 52 -11.49 6.47 21.64
C ARG A 52 -11.01 6.27 20.22
N ALA A 53 -11.92 6.01 19.27
CA ALA A 53 -11.58 5.91 17.86
C ALA A 53 -11.04 7.25 17.35
N ALA A 54 -11.74 8.36 17.63
CA ALA A 54 -11.30 9.71 17.27
C ALA A 54 -9.97 10.10 17.94
N ALA A 55 -9.78 9.78 19.21
CA ALA A 55 -8.53 10.05 19.93
C ALA A 55 -7.36 9.21 19.39
N ARG A 56 -7.60 7.95 19.02
CA ARG A 56 -6.60 7.07 18.42
C ARG A 56 -6.22 7.54 17.02
N GLU A 57 -7.21 7.93 16.21
CA GLU A 57 -7.00 8.51 14.89
C GLU A 57 -6.15 9.79 14.98
N ALA A 58 -6.49 10.70 15.89
CA ALA A 58 -5.72 11.92 16.12
C ALA A 58 -4.30 11.66 16.67
N LEU A 59 -4.08 10.55 17.37
CA LEU A 59 -2.76 10.12 17.84
C LEU A 59 -1.93 9.46 16.71
N LEU A 60 -2.59 8.80 15.77
CA LEU A 60 -1.95 8.21 14.58
C LEU A 60 -1.52 9.30 13.60
N LEU A 61 -2.37 10.33 13.41
CA LEU A 61 -2.07 11.58 12.72
C LEU A 61 -0.90 12.29 13.42
N GLY A 62 0.34 12.08 12.95
CA GLY A 62 1.54 12.68 13.55
C GLY A 62 2.66 11.72 13.90
N THR A 63 2.36 10.44 14.13
CA THR A 63 3.36 9.48 14.62
C THR A 63 4.01 8.66 13.50
N GLY A 64 3.43 8.66 12.30
CA GLY A 64 3.86 7.76 11.22
C GLY A 64 3.68 6.27 11.57
N LYS A 65 2.86 5.96 12.57
CA LYS A 65 2.51 4.58 12.95
C LYS A 65 1.31 4.12 12.13
N ALA A 66 1.33 2.85 11.75
CA ALA A 66 0.21 2.21 11.09
C ALA A 66 -0.98 2.06 12.05
N GLU A 67 -2.18 2.28 11.54
CA GLU A 67 -3.39 1.70 12.09
C GLU A 67 -3.61 0.32 11.47
N GLN A 68 -3.75 -0.71 12.32
CA GLN A 68 -4.25 -1.99 11.86
C GLN A 68 -5.78 -1.93 11.87
N MET A 69 -6.37 -2.00 10.70
CA MET A 69 -7.82 -2.00 10.51
C MET A 69 -8.28 -3.39 10.07
N THR A 70 -9.53 -3.73 10.40
CA THR A 70 -10.12 -5.03 10.09
C THR A 70 -11.50 -4.89 9.46
N TRP A 71 -11.82 -5.82 8.56
CA TRP A 71 -13.10 -5.90 7.87
C TRP A 71 -13.63 -7.33 7.91
N THR A 72 -14.94 -7.48 7.75
CA THR A 72 -15.59 -8.76 7.45
C THR A 72 -16.06 -8.72 6.01
N VAL A 73 -15.55 -9.62 5.17
CA VAL A 73 -15.88 -9.71 3.74
C VAL A 73 -16.38 -11.12 3.45
N GLY A 74 -17.69 -11.26 3.29
CA GLY A 74 -18.34 -12.56 3.41
C GLY A 74 -18.08 -13.14 4.79
N ASP A 75 -17.62 -14.39 4.87
CA ASP A 75 -17.28 -15.05 6.14
C ASP A 75 -15.83 -14.84 6.58
N LEU A 76 -15.05 -14.05 5.84
CA LEU A 76 -13.62 -13.84 6.12
C LEU A 76 -13.37 -12.55 6.90
N LYS A 77 -12.64 -12.69 8.01
CA LYS A 77 -11.98 -11.55 8.65
C LYS A 77 -10.74 -11.16 7.84
N ARG A 78 -10.70 -9.91 7.39
CA ARG A 78 -9.62 -9.32 6.58
C ARG A 78 -8.96 -8.18 7.36
N GLU A 79 -7.72 -7.87 7.03
CA GLU A 79 -6.97 -6.81 7.70
C GLU A 79 -6.04 -6.05 6.75
N ALA A 80 -5.71 -4.82 7.13
CA ALA A 80 -4.75 -3.98 6.44
C ALA A 80 -3.99 -3.09 7.42
N LEU A 81 -2.77 -2.70 7.05
CA LEU A 81 -2.01 -1.63 7.71
C LEU A 81 -2.27 -0.34 6.95
N VAL A 82 -2.87 0.64 7.62
CA VAL A 82 -3.21 1.96 7.07
C VAL A 82 -2.32 3.00 7.71
N TYR A 83 -1.51 3.69 6.89
CA TYR A 83 -0.71 4.82 7.32
C TYR A 83 -1.43 6.10 6.94
N LEU A 84 -1.76 6.91 7.94
CA LEU A 84 -2.35 8.23 7.74
C LEU A 84 -1.26 9.28 7.49
N PRO A 85 -1.58 10.42 6.85
CA PRO A 85 -0.64 11.50 6.66
C PRO A 85 0.00 11.94 7.99
N LYS A 86 1.31 12.20 7.97
CA LYS A 86 2.04 12.63 9.18
C LYS A 86 1.58 13.99 9.70
N LYS A 87 0.89 14.79 8.89
CA LYS A 87 0.34 16.08 9.30
C LYS A 87 -1.11 16.11 8.88
N GLN A 88 -1.98 16.45 9.84
CA GLN A 88 -3.36 16.78 9.53
C GLN A 88 -3.38 18.01 8.62
N SER A 89 -4.14 17.90 7.54
CA SER A 89 -4.24 18.90 6.47
C SER A 89 -5.70 18.94 6.01
N ASP A 90 -6.20 20.13 5.74
CA ASP A 90 -7.56 20.29 5.18
C ASP A 90 -7.63 19.85 3.72
N LYS A 91 -6.48 19.63 3.08
CA LYS A 91 -6.39 19.10 1.72
C LYS A 91 -6.69 17.61 1.69
N ALA A 92 -7.52 17.21 0.71
CA ALA A 92 -7.78 15.82 0.40
C ALA A 92 -6.47 15.05 0.13
N ALA A 93 -6.32 13.90 0.78
CA ALA A 93 -5.10 13.10 0.75
C ALA A 93 -5.07 12.16 -0.46
N PRO A 94 -3.94 12.04 -1.18
CA PRO A 94 -3.76 10.97 -2.15
C PRO A 94 -3.75 9.61 -1.45
N VAL A 95 -4.19 8.55 -2.12
CA VAL A 95 -4.27 7.19 -1.58
C VAL A 95 -3.41 6.24 -2.41
N VAL A 96 -2.55 5.46 -1.77
CA VAL A 96 -1.76 4.42 -2.44
C VAL A 96 -2.04 3.05 -1.84
N PHE A 97 -2.53 2.12 -2.66
CA PHE A 97 -2.68 0.71 -2.30
C PHE A 97 -1.42 -0.07 -2.69
N GLY A 98 -0.86 -0.82 -1.74
CA GLY A 98 0.34 -1.64 -1.91
C GLY A 98 0.08 -3.11 -1.61
N PHE A 99 0.33 -3.99 -2.59
CA PHE A 99 0.04 -5.42 -2.49
C PHE A 99 1.30 -6.29 -2.46
N HIS A 100 1.48 -7.09 -1.40
CA HIS A 100 2.58 -8.03 -1.28
C HIS A 100 2.48 -9.18 -2.30
N GLY A 101 3.61 -9.83 -2.60
CA GLY A 101 3.65 -11.04 -3.45
C GLY A 101 3.16 -12.32 -2.73
N HIS A 102 3.09 -13.43 -3.46
CA HIS A 102 2.61 -14.71 -2.93
C HIS A 102 3.48 -15.20 -1.77
N GLY A 103 2.85 -15.62 -0.68
CA GLY A 103 3.48 -15.97 0.60
C GLY A 103 3.97 -14.80 1.44
N GLY A 104 3.70 -13.57 1.04
CA GLY A 104 4.03 -12.37 1.80
C GLY A 104 3.02 -11.98 2.88
N SER A 105 3.27 -10.82 3.46
CA SER A 105 2.40 -10.14 4.42
C SER A 105 2.39 -8.63 4.17
N SER A 106 1.40 -7.92 4.73
CA SER A 106 1.33 -6.47 4.77
C SER A 106 2.61 -5.86 5.40
N GLN A 107 3.19 -6.50 6.43
CA GLN A 107 4.45 -6.07 7.02
C GLN A 107 5.64 -6.27 6.06
N ASN A 108 5.63 -7.30 5.22
CA ASN A 108 6.62 -7.42 4.14
C ASN A 108 6.47 -6.27 3.13
N ALA A 109 5.24 -5.93 2.73
CA ALA A 109 4.99 -4.81 1.83
C ALA A 109 5.47 -3.47 2.41
N VAL A 110 5.21 -3.19 3.70
CA VAL A 110 5.76 -2.01 4.39
C VAL A 110 7.29 -1.95 4.27
N ARG A 111 7.98 -3.06 4.55
CA ARG A 111 9.46 -3.10 4.51
C ARG A 111 10.01 -2.94 3.10
N SER A 112 9.35 -3.51 2.09
CA SER A 112 9.82 -3.51 0.71
C SER A 112 9.43 -2.25 -0.06
N PHE A 113 8.23 -1.70 0.18
CA PHE A 113 7.69 -0.57 -0.57
C PHE A 113 7.95 0.75 0.15
N GLY A 114 7.75 0.84 1.47
CA GLY A 114 8.09 2.03 2.26
C GLY A 114 7.49 3.36 1.75
N ILE A 115 6.36 3.30 1.04
CA ILE A 115 5.73 4.45 0.37
C ILE A 115 5.32 5.52 1.40
N GLU A 116 4.89 5.10 2.59
CA GLU A 116 4.52 5.99 3.70
C GLU A 116 5.67 6.89 4.17
N LYS A 117 6.92 6.49 3.92
CA LYS A 117 8.12 7.29 4.23
C LYS A 117 8.45 8.26 3.10
N LEU A 118 8.19 7.85 1.86
CA LEU A 118 8.49 8.59 0.63
C LEU A 118 7.40 9.63 0.27
N TRP A 119 6.18 9.39 0.73
CA TRP A 119 5.02 10.26 0.52
C TRP A 119 4.22 10.45 1.82
N PRO A 120 4.74 11.24 2.78
CA PRO A 120 4.14 11.40 4.10
C PRO A 120 2.80 12.15 4.10
N GLU A 121 2.40 12.75 2.99
CA GLU A 121 1.09 13.38 2.77
C GLU A 121 0.02 12.40 2.26
N ALA A 122 0.39 11.18 1.86
CA ALA A 122 -0.53 10.17 1.35
C ALA A 122 -1.10 9.30 2.47
N ILE A 123 -2.33 8.82 2.28
CA ILE A 123 -2.81 7.61 2.94
C ILE A 123 -2.21 6.41 2.20
N VAL A 124 -1.50 5.53 2.90
CA VAL A 124 -0.90 4.34 2.31
C VAL A 124 -1.50 3.10 2.95
N VAL A 125 -2.02 2.20 2.12
CA VAL A 125 -2.74 1.00 2.56
C VAL A 125 -1.99 -0.24 2.09
N TYR A 126 -1.48 -1.01 3.04
CA TYR A 126 -0.92 -2.34 2.78
C TYR A 126 -1.90 -3.40 3.25
N MET A 127 -2.67 -3.95 2.32
CA MET A 127 -3.68 -4.96 2.60
C MET A 127 -3.02 -6.32 2.84
N GLN A 128 -3.65 -7.17 3.68
CA GLN A 128 -3.22 -8.53 3.92
C GLN A 128 -3.97 -9.53 3.03
N GLY A 129 -3.21 -10.22 2.17
CA GLY A 129 -3.69 -11.37 1.41
C GLY A 129 -3.94 -12.57 2.32
N VAL A 130 -4.78 -13.50 1.85
CA VAL A 130 -5.15 -14.73 2.57
C VAL A 130 -4.78 -15.96 1.73
N PRO A 131 -4.73 -17.18 2.29
CA PRO A 131 -4.28 -18.36 1.56
C PRO A 131 -5.03 -18.54 0.22
N THR A 132 -4.28 -18.67 -0.88
CA THR A 132 -4.81 -18.76 -2.24
C THR A 132 -3.92 -19.62 -3.13
N PRO A 133 -4.45 -20.37 -4.11
CA PRO A 133 -3.62 -21.12 -5.07
C PRO A 133 -2.63 -20.23 -5.84
N GLY A 134 -1.35 -20.45 -5.62
CA GLY A 134 -0.24 -19.84 -6.37
C GLY A 134 0.14 -20.71 -7.56
N ARG A 135 -0.19 -20.27 -8.78
CA ARG A 135 0.01 -21.08 -10.01
C ARG A 135 1.46 -21.44 -10.33
N LEU A 136 2.43 -20.69 -9.80
CA LEU A 136 3.85 -20.86 -10.10
C LEU A 136 4.62 -21.68 -9.03
N THR A 137 4.23 -21.58 -7.76
CA THR A 137 5.03 -22.12 -6.64
C THR A 137 4.24 -22.77 -5.51
N ASP A 138 2.90 -22.66 -5.51
CA ASP A 138 2.04 -23.09 -4.40
C ASP A 138 0.63 -23.46 -4.90
N PRO A 139 0.50 -24.49 -5.76
CA PRO A 139 -0.78 -24.84 -6.38
C PRO A 139 -1.85 -25.25 -5.37
N GLU A 140 -1.45 -25.77 -4.20
CA GLU A 140 -2.34 -26.13 -3.09
C GLU A 140 -2.87 -24.90 -2.33
N GLY A 141 -2.27 -23.73 -2.54
CA GLY A 141 -2.73 -22.45 -2.00
C GLY A 141 -2.59 -22.29 -0.51
N LYS A 142 -1.53 -22.87 0.07
CA LYS A 142 -1.27 -22.83 1.51
C LYS A 142 -0.74 -21.49 1.99
N ARG A 143 -0.25 -20.64 1.08
CA ARG A 143 0.36 -19.35 1.40
C ARG A 143 -0.52 -18.17 1.00
N ASN A 144 -0.37 -17.08 1.74
CA ASN A 144 -1.13 -15.85 1.56
C ASN A 144 -0.89 -15.22 0.19
N GLY A 145 -1.96 -14.77 -0.46
CA GLY A 145 -1.88 -14.02 -1.70
C GLY A 145 -3.23 -13.42 -2.06
N TRP A 146 -3.38 -13.17 -3.36
CA TRP A 146 -4.54 -12.52 -3.96
C TRP A 146 -5.16 -13.40 -5.03
N GLN A 147 -6.47 -13.28 -5.20
CA GLN A 147 -7.20 -13.86 -6.32
C GLN A 147 -6.54 -13.44 -7.65
N SER A 148 -6.48 -14.37 -8.60
CA SER A 148 -5.79 -14.14 -9.89
C SER A 148 -6.72 -13.58 -10.96
N ASP A 149 -8.01 -13.85 -10.84
CA ASP A 149 -9.02 -13.55 -11.85
C ASP A 149 -10.33 -13.06 -11.21
N ALA A 150 -11.22 -12.47 -12.00
CA ALA A 150 -12.58 -12.15 -11.55
C ALA A 150 -13.39 -13.45 -11.42
N GLY A 151 -14.21 -13.55 -10.37
CA GLY A 151 -14.94 -14.74 -9.96
C GLY A 151 -14.13 -15.72 -9.10
N ASP A 152 -12.79 -15.66 -9.13
CA ASP A 152 -11.94 -16.52 -8.29
C ASP A 152 -12.26 -16.28 -6.81
N GLN A 153 -12.44 -17.37 -6.06
CA GLN A 153 -12.79 -17.36 -4.64
C GLN A 153 -13.96 -16.41 -4.30
N GLY A 154 -14.93 -16.26 -5.20
CA GLY A 154 -16.11 -15.42 -5.00
C GLY A 154 -15.80 -13.92 -4.92
N ASP A 155 -14.74 -13.46 -5.60
CA ASP A 155 -14.28 -12.07 -5.63
C ASP A 155 -13.86 -11.51 -4.26
N ARG A 156 -13.43 -12.38 -3.35
CA ARG A 156 -13.14 -11.98 -1.96
C ARG A 156 -12.11 -10.87 -1.84
N ASP A 157 -11.15 -10.75 -2.76
CA ASP A 157 -10.09 -9.73 -2.70
C ASP A 157 -10.51 -8.44 -3.40
N LEU A 158 -11.29 -8.53 -4.49
CA LEU A 158 -11.91 -7.35 -5.10
C LEU A 158 -12.93 -6.70 -4.14
N LYS A 159 -13.80 -7.51 -3.52
CA LYS A 159 -14.75 -7.05 -2.49
C LYS A 159 -14.03 -6.47 -1.27
N PHE A 160 -12.88 -7.04 -0.89
CA PHE A 160 -12.08 -6.49 0.20
C PHE A 160 -11.48 -5.13 -0.17
N PHE A 161 -10.95 -4.98 -1.38
CA PHE A 161 -10.49 -3.68 -1.87
C PHE A 161 -11.62 -2.64 -1.84
N ASP A 162 -12.80 -2.97 -2.34
CA ASP A 162 -13.95 -2.06 -2.36
C ASP A 162 -14.37 -1.66 -0.94
N ALA A 163 -14.41 -2.60 0.00
CA ALA A 163 -14.75 -2.33 1.40
C ALA A 163 -13.73 -1.39 2.07
N VAL A 164 -12.43 -1.59 1.82
CA VAL A 164 -11.38 -0.71 2.34
C VAL A 164 -11.52 0.69 1.74
N LEU A 165 -11.68 0.81 0.42
CA LEU A 165 -11.85 2.10 -0.24
C LEU A 165 -13.08 2.85 0.29
N ALA A 166 -14.21 2.16 0.45
CA ALA A 166 -15.42 2.74 1.05
C ALA A 166 -15.17 3.28 2.47
N THR A 167 -14.47 2.51 3.32
CA THR A 167 -14.07 3.00 4.65
C THR A 167 -13.18 4.24 4.59
N LEU A 168 -12.28 4.33 3.60
CA LEU A 168 -11.43 5.51 3.44
C LEU A 168 -12.24 6.75 3.05
N HIS A 169 -13.22 6.61 2.14
CA HIS A 169 -14.12 7.71 1.77
C HIS A 169 -14.98 8.17 2.96
N GLU A 170 -15.44 7.23 3.78
CA GLU A 170 -16.29 7.53 4.94
C GLU A 170 -15.52 8.26 6.04
N LYS A 171 -14.29 7.81 6.33
CA LYS A 171 -13.53 8.27 7.49
C LYS A 171 -12.56 9.40 7.21
N TYR A 172 -12.08 9.52 5.97
CA TYR A 172 -11.00 10.43 5.64
C TYR A 172 -11.33 11.31 4.43
N ASN A 173 -10.79 12.52 4.44
CA ASN A 173 -10.82 13.40 3.28
C ASN A 173 -9.79 12.91 2.24
N ILE A 174 -10.23 12.04 1.32
CA ILE A 174 -9.37 11.48 0.26
C ILE A 174 -9.60 12.18 -1.08
N ASP A 175 -8.55 12.21 -1.91
CA ASP A 175 -8.62 12.78 -3.25
C ASP A 175 -8.85 11.68 -4.29
N ASP A 176 -10.08 11.59 -4.78
CA ASP A 176 -10.53 10.59 -5.77
C ASP A 176 -9.81 10.68 -7.12
N ARG A 177 -9.09 11.78 -7.35
CA ARG A 177 -8.26 11.96 -8.54
C ARG A 177 -6.85 11.44 -8.35
N ARG A 178 -6.48 11.04 -7.14
CA ARG A 178 -5.13 10.62 -6.74
C ARG A 178 -5.19 9.33 -5.92
N ILE A 179 -5.90 8.33 -6.45
CA ILE A 179 -5.88 6.95 -5.96
C ILE A 179 -4.99 6.12 -6.87
N TYR A 180 -4.07 5.34 -6.28
CA TYR A 180 -3.05 4.59 -7.01
C TYR A 180 -2.95 3.14 -6.50
N SER A 181 -2.44 2.25 -7.36
CA SER A 181 -2.21 0.84 -7.01
C SER A 181 -0.81 0.39 -7.44
N THR A 182 -0.12 -0.33 -6.58
CA THR A 182 1.14 -1.01 -6.89
C THR A 182 1.22 -2.35 -6.15
N GLY A 183 2.01 -3.27 -6.69
CA GLY A 183 2.27 -4.54 -6.05
C GLY A 183 3.33 -5.32 -6.80
N HIS A 184 3.82 -6.37 -6.15
CA HIS A 184 4.90 -7.20 -6.66
C HIS A 184 4.44 -8.65 -6.87
N SER A 185 4.86 -9.28 -7.97
CA SER A 185 4.55 -10.68 -8.27
C SER A 185 3.03 -10.93 -8.32
N ASN A 186 2.49 -11.86 -7.53
CA ASN A 186 1.03 -12.04 -7.36
C ASN A 186 0.29 -10.73 -6.99
N GLY A 187 0.88 -9.85 -6.17
CA GLY A 187 0.30 -8.52 -5.88
C GLY A 187 0.37 -7.54 -7.06
N GLY A 188 1.35 -7.69 -7.95
CA GLY A 188 1.41 -6.96 -9.22
C GLY A 188 0.36 -7.48 -10.21
N GLY A 189 0.12 -8.80 -10.23
CA GLY A 189 -1.01 -9.40 -10.93
C GLY A 189 -2.35 -8.88 -10.41
N PHE A 190 -2.51 -8.76 -9.10
CA PHE A 190 -3.70 -8.19 -8.48
C PHE A 190 -3.88 -6.70 -8.81
N THR A 191 -2.78 -5.93 -8.90
CA THR A 191 -2.82 -4.53 -9.40
C THR A 191 -3.37 -4.47 -10.83
N TYR A 192 -2.98 -5.39 -11.71
CA TYR A 192 -3.56 -5.49 -13.05
C TYR A 192 -5.03 -5.89 -13.03
N LEU A 193 -5.42 -6.82 -12.15
CA LEU A 193 -6.83 -7.23 -12.02
C LEU A 193 -7.69 -6.05 -11.55
N LEU A 194 -7.23 -5.29 -10.56
CA LEU A 194 -7.89 -4.08 -10.10
C LEU A 194 -8.03 -3.04 -11.22
N TRP A 195 -7.01 -2.85 -12.05
CA TRP A 195 -7.11 -1.97 -13.21
C TRP A 195 -8.21 -2.45 -14.19
N ALA A 196 -8.29 -3.75 -14.49
CA ALA A 196 -9.32 -4.28 -15.37
C ALA A 196 -10.74 -4.14 -14.79
N MET A 197 -10.90 -4.41 -13.48
CA MET A 197 -12.23 -4.53 -12.86
C MET A 197 -12.72 -3.25 -12.19
N ARG A 198 -11.84 -2.30 -11.89
CA ARG A 198 -12.13 -0.99 -11.29
C ARG A 198 -11.43 0.13 -12.08
N PRO A 199 -11.63 0.21 -13.41
CA PRO A 199 -10.86 1.10 -14.28
C PRO A 199 -11.01 2.58 -13.89
N ASP A 200 -12.15 2.95 -13.31
CA ASP A 200 -12.46 4.34 -12.94
C ASP A 200 -11.93 4.77 -11.58
N VAL A 201 -11.31 3.87 -10.80
CA VAL A 201 -10.80 4.24 -9.47
C VAL A 201 -9.43 4.91 -9.57
N PHE A 202 -8.52 4.33 -10.33
CA PHE A 202 -7.11 4.69 -10.27
C PHE A 202 -6.71 5.82 -11.22
N ALA A 203 -5.88 6.73 -10.73
CA ALA A 203 -5.18 7.73 -11.53
C ALA A 203 -4.00 7.14 -12.29
N ALA A 204 -3.24 6.25 -11.65
CA ALA A 204 -2.14 5.53 -12.26
C ALA A 204 -1.87 4.22 -11.49
N VAL A 205 -1.21 3.26 -12.14
CA VAL A 205 -0.84 1.97 -11.53
C VAL A 205 0.62 1.61 -11.80
N ALA A 206 1.25 0.87 -10.89
CA ALA A 206 2.65 0.46 -11.01
C ALA A 206 2.91 -1.02 -10.64
N PRO A 207 2.44 -2.00 -11.43
CA PRO A 207 2.76 -3.42 -11.19
C PRO A 207 4.25 -3.74 -11.37
N SER A 208 4.76 -4.68 -10.57
CA SER A 208 6.15 -5.18 -10.64
C SER A 208 6.19 -6.70 -10.76
N ALA A 209 7.09 -7.22 -11.60
CA ALA A 209 7.36 -8.65 -11.78
C ALA A 209 6.06 -9.45 -12.03
N ALA A 210 5.21 -8.95 -12.92
CA ALA A 210 3.84 -9.42 -13.05
C ALA A 210 3.40 -9.54 -14.51
N SER A 211 2.33 -10.30 -14.72
CA SER A 211 1.57 -10.32 -15.96
C SER A 211 0.09 -10.55 -15.61
N SER A 212 -0.80 -10.39 -16.58
CA SER A 212 -2.23 -10.61 -16.37
C SER A 212 -2.89 -11.23 -17.59
N ARG A 213 -3.86 -12.10 -17.35
CA ARG A 213 -4.68 -12.72 -18.41
C ARG A 213 -5.75 -11.77 -18.95
N ARG A 214 -6.13 -10.75 -18.15
CA ARG A 214 -7.11 -9.72 -18.49
C ARG A 214 -6.50 -8.46 -19.08
N ILE A 215 -5.26 -8.51 -19.56
CA ILE A 215 -4.61 -7.34 -20.15
C ILE A 215 -5.43 -6.74 -21.30
N ARG A 216 -6.18 -7.55 -22.05
CA ARG A 216 -7.04 -7.06 -23.14
C ARG A 216 -8.27 -6.28 -22.69
N GLU A 217 -8.63 -6.36 -21.41
CA GLU A 217 -9.79 -5.68 -20.81
C GLU A 217 -9.40 -4.35 -20.16
N LEU A 218 -8.11 -3.99 -20.15
CA LEU A 218 -7.64 -2.74 -19.56
C LEU A 218 -8.13 -1.54 -20.39
N THR A 219 -8.56 -0.50 -19.69
CA THR A 219 -8.79 0.82 -20.29
C THR A 219 -7.52 1.66 -20.24
N PRO A 220 -7.32 2.61 -21.18
CA PRO A 220 -6.15 3.47 -21.16
C PRO A 220 -5.96 4.16 -19.80
N LYS A 221 -4.78 3.99 -19.21
CA LYS A 221 -4.43 4.61 -17.92
C LYS A 221 -2.93 4.79 -17.81
N PRO A 222 -2.44 5.91 -17.24
CA PRO A 222 -1.03 6.04 -16.95
C PRO A 222 -0.52 4.85 -16.14
N ALA A 223 0.55 4.19 -16.61
CA ALA A 223 1.10 3.04 -15.91
C ALA A 223 2.63 2.98 -15.95
N MET A 224 3.23 2.45 -14.89
CA MET A 224 4.63 2.04 -14.85
C MET A 224 4.69 0.52 -14.71
N HIS A 225 5.57 -0.17 -15.43
CA HIS A 225 5.81 -1.60 -15.21
C HIS A 225 7.27 -1.84 -14.87
N ILE A 226 7.51 -2.51 -13.75
CA ILE A 226 8.86 -2.87 -13.29
C ILE A 226 9.14 -4.33 -13.63
N ALA A 227 10.14 -4.58 -14.46
CA ALA A 227 10.50 -5.91 -14.95
C ALA A 227 12.00 -6.20 -14.81
N GLY A 228 12.33 -7.43 -14.41
CA GLY A 228 13.70 -7.94 -14.32
C GLY A 228 14.04 -8.84 -15.50
N ARG A 229 15.11 -8.54 -16.25
CA ARG A 229 15.56 -9.35 -17.40
C ARG A 229 15.89 -10.80 -17.02
N ASN A 230 16.34 -11.02 -15.79
CA ASN A 230 16.73 -12.32 -15.26
C ASN A 230 15.64 -12.95 -14.38
N ASP A 231 14.40 -12.50 -14.48
CA ASP A 231 13.26 -13.11 -13.78
C ASP A 231 12.90 -14.46 -14.42
N LYS A 232 13.12 -15.53 -13.64
CA LYS A 232 12.82 -16.92 -14.03
C LYS A 232 11.50 -17.42 -13.45
N LEU A 233 10.81 -16.62 -12.63
CA LEU A 233 9.56 -17.01 -12.01
C LEU A 233 8.37 -16.47 -12.77
N VAL A 234 8.31 -15.14 -12.92
CA VAL A 234 7.43 -14.50 -13.90
C VAL A 234 8.33 -14.16 -15.07
N LEU A 235 8.38 -15.05 -16.06
CA LEU A 235 9.36 -14.95 -17.14
C LEU A 235 9.38 -13.55 -17.75
N PHE A 236 10.58 -13.00 -17.97
CA PHE A 236 10.73 -11.68 -18.57
C PHE A 236 9.94 -11.55 -19.88
N SER A 237 9.90 -12.61 -20.70
CA SER A 237 9.11 -12.65 -21.94
C SER A 237 7.59 -12.49 -21.73
N TRP A 238 7.05 -12.90 -20.58
CA TRP A 238 5.65 -12.65 -20.21
C TRP A 238 5.42 -11.20 -19.79
N GLN A 239 6.41 -10.59 -19.14
CA GLN A 239 6.39 -9.19 -18.75
C GLN A 239 6.54 -8.28 -19.97
N GLU A 240 7.39 -8.63 -20.94
CA GLU A 240 7.52 -7.93 -22.22
C GLU A 240 6.21 -7.95 -23.00
N GLN A 241 5.52 -9.10 -23.04
CA GLN A 241 4.19 -9.18 -23.66
C GLN A 241 3.17 -8.28 -22.96
N ALA A 242 3.21 -8.23 -21.62
CA ALA A 242 2.36 -7.34 -20.85
C ALA A 242 2.66 -5.85 -21.14
N ILE A 243 3.93 -5.47 -21.13
CA ILE A 243 4.41 -4.11 -21.46
C ILE A 243 3.96 -3.72 -22.87
N ALA A 244 4.20 -4.58 -23.87
CA ALA A 244 3.83 -4.31 -25.25
C ALA A 244 2.31 -4.15 -25.41
N ALA A 245 1.52 -4.97 -24.71
CA ALA A 245 0.08 -4.85 -24.73
C ALA A 245 -0.42 -3.56 -24.06
N VAL A 246 0.13 -3.17 -22.90
CA VAL A 246 -0.21 -1.90 -22.24
C VAL A 246 0.14 -0.71 -23.15
N LYS A 247 1.33 -0.69 -23.76
CA LYS A 247 1.70 0.35 -24.73
C LYS A 247 0.67 0.49 -25.85
N ARG A 248 0.19 -0.61 -26.41
CA ARG A 248 -0.86 -0.59 -27.45
C ARG A 248 -2.19 -0.05 -26.92
N ILE A 249 -2.64 -0.53 -25.75
CA ILE A 249 -3.89 -0.10 -25.13
C ILE A 249 -3.87 1.41 -24.88
N ASN A 250 -2.76 1.91 -24.33
CA ASN A 250 -2.53 3.31 -24.04
C ASN A 250 -2.27 4.18 -25.28
N GLY A 251 -2.14 3.60 -26.48
CA GLY A 251 -1.80 4.36 -27.69
C GLY A 251 -0.45 5.06 -27.56
N CYS A 252 0.53 4.35 -27.02
CA CYS A 252 1.86 4.88 -26.77
C CYS A 252 2.71 5.00 -28.04
N SER A 253 3.65 5.93 -28.03
CA SER A 253 4.68 6.05 -29.06
C SER A 253 5.51 4.76 -29.21
N GLU A 254 5.99 4.51 -30.43
CA GLU A 254 6.85 3.36 -30.71
C GLU A 254 8.18 3.47 -29.94
N SER A 255 8.86 4.60 -30.12
CA SER A 255 10.07 4.99 -29.38
C SER A 255 9.72 5.71 -28.07
N GLY A 256 10.62 5.60 -27.09
CA GLY A 256 10.50 6.29 -25.82
C GLY A 256 11.76 7.11 -25.52
N SER A 257 11.66 7.98 -24.51
CA SER A 257 12.76 8.77 -23.99
C SER A 257 13.18 8.28 -22.61
N GLU A 258 14.43 8.52 -22.22
CA GLU A 258 14.87 8.26 -20.85
C GLU A 258 14.07 9.12 -19.87
N TRP A 259 13.58 8.51 -18.78
CA TRP A 259 12.87 9.19 -17.69
C TRP A 259 13.62 9.13 -16.36
N ALA A 260 14.33 8.03 -16.14
CA ALA A 260 15.29 7.80 -15.07
C ALA A 260 16.19 6.62 -15.50
N LYS A 261 17.22 6.30 -14.70
CA LYS A 261 18.04 5.10 -14.91
C LYS A 261 17.14 3.87 -15.05
N ASP A 262 17.37 3.08 -16.11
CA ASP A 262 16.61 1.87 -16.47
C ASP A 262 15.11 2.11 -16.76
N CYS A 263 14.66 3.37 -16.83
CA CYS A 263 13.27 3.75 -17.05
C CYS A 263 13.10 4.49 -18.37
N THR A 264 12.31 3.91 -19.28
CA THR A 264 11.93 4.53 -20.54
C THR A 264 10.48 4.99 -20.49
N GLN A 265 10.23 6.27 -20.73
CA GLN A 265 8.89 6.83 -20.87
C GLN A 265 8.44 6.81 -22.33
N PHE A 266 7.18 6.43 -22.54
CA PHE A 266 6.49 6.48 -23.81
C PHE A 266 5.32 7.45 -23.69
N THR A 267 5.25 8.43 -24.59
CA THR A 267 4.13 9.38 -24.66
C THR A 267 2.89 8.66 -25.17
N SER A 268 1.69 9.22 -24.93
CA SER A 268 0.42 8.57 -25.27
C SER A 268 -0.54 9.56 -25.94
N THR A 269 -1.19 9.10 -27.00
CA THR A 269 -2.27 9.82 -27.68
C THR A 269 -3.59 9.80 -26.91
N LYS A 270 -3.71 8.95 -25.88
CA LYS A 270 -4.90 8.76 -25.05
C LYS A 270 -4.76 9.36 -23.65
N ASN A 271 -3.78 10.25 -23.45
CA ASN A 271 -3.46 10.83 -22.14
C ASN A 271 -3.15 9.76 -21.06
N ALA A 272 -2.50 8.67 -21.47
CA ALA A 272 -2.15 7.52 -20.64
C ALA A 272 -0.67 7.14 -20.85
N PRO A 273 0.30 7.99 -20.51
CA PRO A 273 1.72 7.69 -20.71
C PRO A 273 2.13 6.40 -20.00
N PHE A 274 3.15 5.74 -20.53
CA PHE A 274 3.65 4.48 -19.98
C PHE A 274 5.13 4.56 -19.66
N ILE A 275 5.55 4.02 -18.52
CA ILE A 275 6.96 3.89 -18.16
C ILE A 275 7.33 2.40 -18.06
N ALA A 276 8.29 1.98 -18.87
CA ALA A 276 8.94 0.68 -18.70
C ALA A 276 10.18 0.85 -17.83
N PHE A 277 10.18 0.28 -16.63
CA PHE A 277 11.37 0.16 -15.79
C PHE A 277 11.94 -1.25 -15.93
N ILE A 278 12.96 -1.41 -16.76
CA ILE A 278 13.54 -2.72 -17.09
C ILE A 278 14.99 -2.80 -16.59
N HIS A 279 15.21 -3.58 -15.53
CA HIS A 279 16.51 -3.75 -14.87
C HIS A 279 17.09 -5.16 -15.09
N ASP A 280 18.39 -5.35 -14.85
CA ASP A 280 19.08 -6.65 -15.03
C ASP A 280 18.90 -7.61 -13.84
N GLY A 281 17.94 -7.32 -12.95
CA GLY A 281 17.68 -8.13 -11.77
C GLY A 281 16.80 -9.34 -12.05
N THR A 282 16.53 -10.10 -10.99
CA THR A 282 15.69 -11.30 -11.00
C THR A 282 14.26 -10.98 -10.58
N HIS A 283 13.50 -11.96 -10.09
CA HIS A 283 12.18 -11.77 -9.48
C HIS A 283 12.18 -10.94 -8.19
N LYS A 284 13.34 -10.47 -7.70
CA LYS A 284 13.41 -9.65 -6.49
C LYS A 284 12.90 -8.23 -6.79
N TYR A 285 12.04 -7.72 -5.91
CA TYR A 285 11.62 -6.32 -5.96
C TYR A 285 12.84 -5.36 -5.80
N PRO A 286 13.13 -4.50 -6.80
CA PRO A 286 14.32 -3.65 -6.78
C PRO A 286 14.19 -2.48 -5.79
N SER A 287 15.29 -2.12 -5.13
CA SER A 287 15.34 -1.04 -4.12
C SER A 287 15.08 0.35 -4.70
N GLU A 288 15.31 0.51 -6.00
CA GLU A 288 15.17 1.76 -6.74
C GLU A 288 13.70 2.02 -7.12
N ALA A 289 12.84 0.99 -7.11
CA ALA A 289 11.45 1.12 -7.56
C ALA A 289 10.59 2.06 -6.68
N PRO A 290 10.58 1.97 -5.34
CA PRO A 290 9.72 2.82 -4.53
C PRO A 290 9.81 4.33 -4.78
N PRO A 291 11.00 4.98 -4.76
CA PRO A 291 11.08 6.41 -5.02
C PRO A 291 10.62 6.78 -6.44
N LEU A 292 10.88 5.92 -7.44
CA LEU A 292 10.44 6.14 -8.82
C LEU A 292 8.92 5.97 -8.98
N ILE A 293 8.31 4.98 -8.33
CA ILE A 293 6.86 4.80 -8.30
C ILE A 293 6.17 6.00 -7.65
N VAL A 294 6.69 6.49 -6.52
CA VAL A 294 6.15 7.68 -5.84
C VAL A 294 6.25 8.93 -6.71
N ARG A 295 7.39 9.13 -7.38
CA ARG A 295 7.55 10.22 -8.35
C ARG A 295 6.50 10.12 -9.46
N PHE A 296 6.38 8.95 -10.07
CA PHE A 296 5.42 8.69 -11.15
C PHE A 296 3.97 8.96 -10.72
N PHE A 297 3.56 8.48 -9.54
CA PHE A 297 2.22 8.76 -9.03
C PHE A 297 1.98 10.24 -8.76
N LYS A 298 2.96 10.96 -8.19
CA LYS A 298 2.86 12.41 -7.96
C LYS A 298 2.70 13.21 -9.25
N GLU A 299 3.27 12.74 -10.35
CA GLU A 299 3.16 13.38 -11.68
C GLU A 299 1.77 13.17 -12.32
N HIS A 300 0.93 12.27 -11.79
CA HIS A 300 -0.30 11.83 -12.47
C HIS A 300 -1.53 11.94 -11.59
N SER A 301 -2.55 12.67 -12.06
CA SER A 301 -3.87 12.75 -11.43
C SER A 301 -4.96 12.63 -12.48
N ARG A 302 -6.13 12.11 -12.11
CA ARG A 302 -7.29 12.08 -13.03
C ARG A 302 -7.77 13.51 -13.28
N SER A 303 -8.27 13.77 -14.48
CA SER A 303 -8.98 15.02 -14.79
C SER A 303 -10.27 15.12 -13.97
N PRO A 304 -10.78 16.34 -13.71
CA PRO A 304 -12.07 16.47 -13.01
C PRO A 304 -13.14 15.80 -13.85
N GLN A 305 -13.88 14.85 -13.26
CA GLN A 305 -15.12 14.40 -13.88
C GLN A 305 -16.12 15.56 -13.78
N PRO A 306 -16.91 15.85 -14.83
CA PRO A 306 -18.03 16.76 -14.69
C PRO A 306 -18.93 16.24 -13.58
N ARG A 307 -19.34 17.11 -12.64
CA ARG A 307 -20.35 16.74 -11.64
C ARG A 307 -21.58 16.29 -12.39
N VAL A 308 -21.96 15.02 -12.22
CA VAL A 308 -23.29 14.57 -12.62
C VAL A 308 -24.24 15.29 -11.68
N GLU A 309 -24.88 16.36 -12.15
CA GLU A 309 -26.02 16.93 -11.46
C GLU A 309 -27.04 15.80 -11.33
N SER A 310 -27.29 15.38 -10.09
CA SER A 310 -28.41 14.51 -9.77
C SER A 310 -29.66 15.21 -10.27
N ARG A 311 -30.28 14.67 -11.32
CA ARG A 311 -31.64 15.04 -11.66
C ARG A 311 -32.51 14.53 -10.51
N GLU A 312 -33.03 15.47 -9.73
CA GLU A 312 -34.14 15.26 -8.80
C GLU A 312 -35.38 14.70 -9.52
#